data_AF-A0A2G5K5P2-F1
#
_entry.id   AF-A0A2G5K5P2-F1
#
_cell.length_a   1.000
_cell.length_b   1.000
_cell.length_c   1.000
_cell.angle_alpha   90.00
_cell.angle_beta   90.00
_cell.angle_gamma   90.00
#
_symmetry.space_group_name_H-M   'P 1'
#
loop_
_entity.id
_entity.type
_entity.pdbx_description
1 polymer ?
#
loop_
_entity_poly.entity_id
_entity_poly.type
_entity_poly.pdbx_seq_one_letter_code
_entity_poly.pdbx_strand_id
1 'polypeptide(L)'
;MQIFISKSLVFFAVPKTGTTAIERQIEPRADISLRHNPAIKHIRPQRFNRFLEPYVLKHAPAPLIKMALMREPLDWLKSWYRYRQRPENLGRSTSTALVDFNQFVQEYLGDDRPDYANLGSQHRFLTLQNGDLGVTDLFRYEEMQQAVSFLESVLDQKITLERNNVSPQMDLKISPTLLKELQAKRKADFDLYETLST
;
A
#
# COMPACT_ATOMS: atom_id res chain seq x y z
N MET A 1 -2.61 -5.55 8.17
CA MET A 1 -1.42 -6.43 8.10
C MET A 1 -1.79 -7.76 8.72
N GLN A 2 -1.42 -8.86 8.07
CA GLN A 2 -1.72 -10.23 8.53
C GLN A 2 -0.40 -11.01 8.72
N ILE A 3 -0.30 -11.79 9.79
CA ILE A 3 0.86 -12.66 10.07
C ILE A 3 0.37 -14.10 10.23
N PHE A 4 0.99 -15.01 9.50
CA PHE A 4 0.77 -16.46 9.54
C PHE A 4 2.08 -17.11 9.97
N ILE A 5 2.23 -17.32 11.27
CA ILE A 5 3.43 -17.86 11.90
C ILE A 5 3.72 -19.26 11.38
N SER A 6 2.70 -20.13 11.31
CA SER A 6 2.84 -21.50 10.81
C SER A 6 3.25 -21.60 9.33
N LYS A 7 3.07 -20.51 8.57
CA LYS A 7 3.44 -20.38 7.15
C LYS A 7 4.64 -19.47 6.93
N SER A 8 5.28 -18.98 8.00
CA SER A 8 6.33 -17.96 7.95
C SER A 8 5.97 -16.74 7.10
N LEU A 9 4.70 -16.35 7.01
CA LEU A 9 4.23 -15.31 6.09
C LEU A 9 3.80 -14.04 6.83
N VAL A 10 4.25 -12.88 6.33
CA VAL A 10 3.81 -11.55 6.75
C VAL A 10 3.28 -10.80 5.54
N PHE A 11 2.02 -10.41 5.58
CA PHE A 11 1.39 -9.58 4.55
C PHE A 11 1.25 -8.12 5.02
N PHE A 12 2.09 -7.25 4.47
CA PHE A 12 2.09 -5.82 4.76
C PHE A 12 0.95 -5.10 4.04
N ALA A 13 0.20 -4.32 4.82
CA ALA A 13 -0.89 -3.51 4.29
C ALA A 13 -0.35 -2.14 3.84
N VAL A 14 0.22 -2.04 2.64
CA VAL A 14 0.52 -0.73 2.05
C VAL A 14 -0.79 0.03 1.84
N PRO A 15 -0.91 1.31 2.26
CA PRO A 15 -2.14 2.07 2.04
C PRO A 15 -2.48 2.17 0.55
N LYS A 16 -3.77 2.02 0.22
CA LYS A 16 -4.35 2.20 -1.13
C LYS A 16 -3.91 1.20 -2.20
N THR A 17 -3.41 0.04 -1.81
CA THR A 17 -3.03 -1.06 -2.71
C THR A 17 -3.98 -2.26 -2.63
N GLY A 18 -5.28 -2.03 -2.40
CA GLY A 18 -6.31 -3.10 -2.43
C GLY A 18 -6.27 -4.11 -1.30
N THR A 19 -5.35 -3.98 -0.35
CA THR A 19 -5.07 -4.95 0.72
C THR A 19 -6.31 -5.38 1.50
N THR A 20 -7.26 -4.47 1.74
CA THR A 20 -8.51 -4.79 2.47
C THR A 20 -9.31 -5.95 1.87
N ALA A 21 -9.38 -6.10 0.54
CA ALA A 21 -10.15 -7.17 -0.08
C ALA A 21 -9.52 -8.55 0.17
N ILE A 22 -8.19 -8.63 0.05
CA ILE A 22 -7.41 -9.83 0.37
C ILE A 22 -7.49 -10.12 1.87
N GLU A 23 -7.23 -9.10 2.71
CA GLU A 23 -7.21 -9.24 4.17
C GLU A 23 -8.49 -9.89 4.70
N ARG A 24 -9.67 -9.50 4.20
CA ARG A 24 -10.96 -10.09 4.62
C ARG A 24 -11.05 -11.60 4.37
N GLN A 25 -10.43 -12.11 3.31
CA GLN A 25 -10.48 -13.52 2.95
C GLN A 25 -9.49 -14.38 3.77
N ILE A 26 -8.37 -13.79 4.17
CA ILE A 26 -7.28 -14.54 4.82
C ILE A 26 -7.20 -14.29 6.34
N GLU A 27 -7.76 -13.18 6.84
CA GLU A 27 -7.77 -12.80 8.27
C GLU A 27 -8.27 -13.92 9.20
N PRO A 28 -9.34 -14.69 8.88
CA PRO A 28 -9.83 -15.74 9.77
C PRO A 28 -8.80 -16.83 10.11
N ARG A 29 -7.71 -16.92 9.34
CA ARG A 29 -6.64 -17.91 9.52
C ARG A 29 -5.30 -17.29 9.91
N ALA A 30 -5.24 -15.96 10.07
CA ALA A 30 -4.05 -15.28 10.52
C ALA A 30 -3.86 -15.50 12.04
N ASP A 31 -2.63 -15.80 12.45
CA ASP A 31 -2.28 -15.90 13.87
C ASP A 31 -2.30 -14.51 14.53
N ILE A 32 -1.95 -13.47 13.76
CA ILE A 32 -2.00 -12.07 14.22
C ILE A 32 -2.58 -11.19 13.10
N SER A 33 -3.66 -10.48 13.42
CA SER A 33 -4.28 -9.46 12.56
C SER A 33 -4.14 -8.07 13.19
N LEU A 34 -3.35 -7.19 12.55
CA LEU A 34 -3.25 -5.78 12.94
C LEU A 34 -4.24 -4.95 12.11
N ARG A 35 -5.30 -4.48 12.78
CA ARG A 35 -6.49 -3.85 12.16
C ARG A 35 -6.94 -2.56 12.84
N HIS A 36 -7.90 -1.89 12.21
CA HIS A 36 -8.59 -0.66 12.64
C HIS A 36 -7.72 0.59 12.74
N ASN A 37 -6.76 0.64 13.66
CA ASN A 37 -5.91 1.82 13.84
C ASN A 37 -4.93 1.93 12.65
N PRO A 38 -4.99 2.99 11.80
CA PRO A 38 -4.14 3.10 10.63
C PRO A 38 -2.64 3.07 10.96
N ALA A 39 -2.23 3.64 12.10
CA ALA A 39 -0.83 3.66 12.53
C ALA A 39 -0.29 2.28 12.89
N ILE A 40 -1.17 1.34 13.27
CA ILE A 40 -0.83 -0.04 13.60
C ILE A 40 -1.01 -0.94 12.37
N LYS A 41 -2.12 -0.79 11.63
CA LYS A 41 -2.44 -1.57 10.43
C LYS A 41 -1.38 -1.38 9.34
N HIS A 42 -0.91 -0.15 9.14
CA HIS A 42 0.05 0.24 8.12
C HIS A 42 1.47 0.39 8.70
N ILE A 43 1.86 -0.52 9.61
CA ILE A 43 3.23 -0.58 10.09
C ILE A 43 4.18 -0.87 8.92
N ARG A 44 5.25 -0.08 8.82
CA ARG A 44 6.29 -0.25 7.79
C ARG A 44 7.18 -1.46 8.11
N PRO A 45 7.77 -2.13 7.11
CA PRO A 45 8.72 -3.23 7.32
C PRO A 45 9.83 -2.87 8.30
N GLN A 46 10.38 -1.65 8.24
CA GLN A 46 11.39 -1.18 9.19
C GLN A 46 10.95 -1.30 10.67
N ARG A 47 9.69 -0.91 10.98
CA ARG A 47 9.16 -1.01 12.34
C ARG A 47 8.79 -2.44 12.71
N PHE A 48 8.25 -3.20 11.75
CA PHE A 48 7.99 -4.63 11.94
C PHE A 48 9.28 -5.38 12.31
N ASN A 49 10.35 -5.21 11.53
CA ASN A 49 11.65 -5.86 11.75
C ASN A 49 12.22 -5.55 13.14
N ARG A 50 12.02 -4.32 13.62
CA ARG A 50 12.51 -3.91 14.95
C ARG A 50 11.69 -4.47 16.10
N PHE A 51 10.36 -4.49 15.98
CA PHE A 51 9.48 -4.68 17.15
C PHE A 51 8.71 -6.00 17.15
N LEU A 52 8.37 -6.55 15.97
CA LEU A 52 7.52 -7.72 15.85
C LEU A 52 8.27 -8.94 15.32
N GLU A 53 9.16 -8.76 14.35
CA GLU A 53 9.93 -9.85 13.76
C GLU A 53 10.70 -10.70 14.78
N PRO A 54 11.38 -10.15 15.80
CA PRO A 54 12.10 -10.96 16.79
C PRO A 54 11.18 -11.87 17.61
N TYR A 55 9.92 -11.48 17.77
CA TYR A 55 8.92 -12.31 18.45
C TYR A 55 8.36 -13.37 17.49
N VAL A 56 7.98 -12.97 16.28
CA VAL A 56 7.42 -13.88 15.26
C VAL A 56 8.43 -14.99 14.91
N LEU A 57 9.71 -14.67 14.73
CA LEU A 57 10.75 -15.63 14.36
C LEU A 57 11.02 -16.71 15.42
N LYS A 58 10.67 -16.48 16.70
CA LYS A 58 10.80 -17.52 17.74
C LYS A 58 9.83 -18.68 17.54
N HIS A 59 8.77 -18.45 16.77
CA HIS A 59 7.68 -19.39 16.56
C HIS A 59 7.52 -19.81 15.09
N ALA A 60 8.13 -19.08 14.17
CA ALA A 60 8.09 -19.39 12.75
C ALA A 60 9.00 -20.59 12.42
N PRO A 61 8.56 -21.54 11.56
CA PRO A 61 9.34 -22.72 11.21
C PRO A 61 10.49 -22.44 10.21
N ALA A 62 10.53 -21.25 9.62
CA ALA A 62 11.48 -20.85 8.57
C ALA A 62 11.63 -19.32 8.56
N PRO A 63 12.64 -18.76 7.84
CA PRO A 63 12.73 -17.32 7.59
C PRO A 63 11.41 -16.74 7.06
N LEU A 64 11.11 -15.50 7.44
CA LEU A 64 9.84 -14.88 7.08
C LEU A 64 9.80 -14.49 5.61
N ILE A 65 8.77 -14.96 4.92
CA ILE A 65 8.26 -14.43 3.67
C ILE A 65 7.53 -13.12 3.99
N LYS A 66 8.05 -12.00 3.51
CA LYS A 66 7.50 -10.67 3.74
C LYS A 66 6.94 -10.16 2.43
N MET A 67 5.61 -10.17 2.29
CA MET A 67 4.96 -9.75 1.06
C MET A 67 4.23 -8.42 1.18
N ALA A 68 4.16 -7.68 0.07
CA ALA A 68 3.37 -6.46 -0.05
C ALA A 68 2.86 -6.29 -1.49
N LEU A 69 1.91 -5.36 -1.68
CA LEU A 69 1.56 -4.84 -3.00
C LEU A 69 2.00 -3.39 -3.13
N MET A 70 2.47 -3.03 -4.32
CA MET A 70 2.71 -1.66 -4.76
C MET A 70 1.78 -1.34 -5.93
N ARG A 71 1.24 -0.12 -5.93
CA ARG A 71 0.38 0.38 -7.01
C ARG A 71 1.16 1.33 -7.91
N GLU A 72 0.80 1.45 -9.18
CA GLU A 72 1.40 2.45 -10.07
C GLU A 72 1.32 3.85 -9.38
N PRO A 73 2.43 4.60 -9.27
CA PRO A 73 2.49 5.77 -8.39
C PRO A 73 1.44 6.86 -8.68
N LEU A 74 1.10 7.14 -9.94
CA LEU A 74 0.05 8.10 -10.27
C LEU A 74 -1.34 7.57 -9.88
N ASP A 75 -1.62 6.31 -10.16
CA ASP A 75 -2.87 5.65 -9.80
C ASP A 75 -3.03 5.49 -8.28
N TRP A 76 -1.94 5.37 -7.54
CA TRP A 76 -1.91 5.44 -6.09
C TRP A 76 -2.36 6.81 -5.57
N LEU A 77 -1.88 7.90 -6.18
CA LEU A 77 -2.34 9.27 -5.87
C LEU A 77 -3.82 9.45 -6.22
N LYS A 78 -4.27 8.98 -7.38
CA LYS A 78 -5.70 8.97 -7.75
C LYS A 78 -6.56 8.22 -6.72
N SER A 79 -6.05 7.11 -6.20
CA SER A 79 -6.73 6.33 -5.15
C SER A 79 -6.88 7.09 -3.84
N TRP A 80 -5.83 7.80 -3.41
CA TRP A 80 -5.88 8.70 -2.26
C TRP A 80 -6.85 9.85 -2.45
N TYR A 81 -6.78 10.52 -3.60
CA TYR A 81 -7.65 11.63 -3.95
C TYR A 81 -9.13 11.20 -3.87
N ARG A 82 -9.51 10.12 -4.55
CA ARG A 82 -10.90 9.59 -4.50
C ARG A 82 -11.32 9.18 -3.10
N TYR A 83 -10.42 8.58 -2.32
CA TYR A 83 -10.72 8.22 -0.94
C TYR A 83 -11.03 9.46 -0.08
N ARG A 84 -10.25 10.53 -0.23
CA ARG A 84 -10.42 11.78 0.53
C ARG A 84 -11.64 12.60 0.07
N GLN A 85 -12.25 12.27 -1.07
CA GLN A 85 -13.52 12.85 -1.52
C GLN A 85 -14.77 12.18 -0.94
N ARG A 86 -14.64 11.01 -0.31
CA ARG A 86 -15.82 10.25 0.15
C ARG A 86 -16.60 11.01 1.23
N PRO A 87 -17.92 10.79 1.35
CA PRO A 87 -18.79 11.51 2.29
C PRO A 87 -18.27 11.55 3.73
N GLU A 88 -17.65 10.46 4.21
CA GLU A 88 -17.07 10.38 5.55
C GLU A 88 -15.92 11.36 5.82
N ASN A 89 -15.35 11.94 4.77
CA ASN A 89 -14.25 12.90 4.84
C ASN A 89 -14.70 14.35 4.61
N LEU A 90 -15.96 14.60 4.26
CA LEU A 90 -16.46 15.96 4.04
C LEU A 90 -16.35 16.79 5.33
N GLY A 91 -15.92 18.06 5.18
CA GLY A 91 -15.70 18.97 6.30
C GLY A 91 -14.41 18.74 7.09
N ARG A 92 -13.63 17.68 6.79
CA ARG A 92 -12.31 17.45 7.40
C ARG A 92 -11.22 18.17 6.61
N SER A 93 -10.14 18.59 7.28
CA SER A 93 -8.95 19.17 6.64
C SER A 93 -8.29 18.22 5.62
N THR A 94 -8.48 16.91 5.78
CA THR A 94 -8.01 15.88 4.85
C THR A 94 -8.87 15.73 3.60
N SER A 95 -9.99 16.44 3.47
CA SER A 95 -10.91 16.31 2.34
C SER A 95 -10.32 16.89 1.06
N THR A 96 -10.54 16.20 -0.06
CA THR A 96 -10.21 16.70 -1.41
C THR A 96 -11.46 17.15 -2.18
N ALA A 97 -12.59 17.36 -1.50
CA ALA A 97 -13.86 17.71 -2.16
C ALA A 97 -13.87 19.12 -2.78
N LEU A 98 -12.99 20.02 -2.32
CA LEU A 98 -12.93 21.42 -2.75
C LEU A 98 -11.68 21.76 -3.58
N VAL A 99 -10.87 20.77 -3.94
CA VAL A 99 -9.67 20.94 -4.75
C VAL A 99 -9.71 19.99 -5.93
N ASP A 100 -9.20 20.42 -7.08
CA ASP A 100 -9.07 19.53 -8.22
C ASP A 100 -7.83 18.61 -8.08
N PHE A 101 -7.71 17.63 -8.98
CA PHE A 101 -6.63 16.65 -8.91
C PHE A 101 -5.25 17.22 -9.23
N ASN A 102 -5.14 18.22 -10.12
CA ASN A 102 -3.84 18.83 -10.44
C ASN A 102 -3.36 19.65 -9.24
N GLN A 103 -4.24 20.41 -8.59
CA GLN A 103 -3.93 21.10 -7.35
C GLN A 103 -3.48 20.11 -6.27
N PHE A 104 -4.21 19.01 -6.06
CA PHE A 104 -3.81 17.98 -5.11
C PHE A 104 -2.41 17.41 -5.38
N VAL A 105 -2.06 17.13 -6.64
CA VAL A 105 -0.73 16.63 -7.01
C VAL A 105 0.33 17.70 -6.80
N GLN A 106 0.08 18.95 -7.20
CA GLN A 106 1.00 20.06 -6.99
C GLN A 106 1.32 20.25 -5.50
N GLU A 107 0.30 20.23 -4.65
CA GLU A 107 0.42 20.34 -3.19
C GLU A 107 1.14 19.13 -2.58
N TYR A 108 0.94 17.93 -3.11
CA TYR A 108 1.69 16.73 -2.70
C TYR A 108 3.20 16.83 -3.05
N LEU A 109 3.55 17.60 -4.07
CA LEU A 109 4.93 17.86 -4.47
C LEU A 109 5.57 19.04 -3.73
N GLY A 110 4.78 19.81 -2.98
CA GLY A 110 5.24 20.92 -2.14
C GLY A 110 5.99 20.46 -0.88
N ASP A 111 6.70 21.41 -0.27
CA ASP A 111 7.40 21.20 1.00
C ASP A 111 6.46 21.37 2.20
N ASP A 112 5.66 22.43 2.20
CA ASP A 112 4.57 22.64 3.16
C ASP A 112 3.27 22.09 2.57
N ARG A 113 2.82 20.93 3.07
CA ARG A 113 1.69 20.20 2.49
C ARG A 113 0.45 20.36 3.34
N PRO A 114 -0.69 20.79 2.76
CA PRO A 114 -1.96 20.75 3.47
C PRO A 114 -2.34 19.31 3.80
N ASP A 115 -3.16 19.11 4.84
CA ASP A 115 -3.57 17.78 5.32
C ASP A 115 -4.12 16.87 4.22
N TYR A 116 -4.89 17.43 3.28
CA TYR A 116 -5.46 16.70 2.15
C TYR A 116 -4.42 16.25 1.12
N ALA A 117 -3.19 16.76 1.14
CA ALA A 117 -2.05 16.35 0.30
C ALA A 117 -0.87 15.80 1.12
N ASN A 118 -0.94 15.81 2.45
CA ASN A 118 0.07 15.27 3.34
C ASN A 118 0.06 13.73 3.31
N LEU A 119 0.80 13.19 2.34
CA LEU A 119 1.00 11.77 2.10
C LEU A 119 2.50 11.43 2.15
N GLY A 120 2.80 10.18 2.53
CA GLY A 120 4.12 9.60 2.35
C GLY A 120 4.36 9.16 0.90
N SER A 121 5.33 8.26 0.70
CA SER A 121 5.56 7.55 -0.56
C SER A 121 5.52 6.03 -0.35
N GLN A 122 5.26 5.28 -1.42
CA GLN A 122 5.27 3.82 -1.37
C GLN A 122 6.70 3.30 -1.21
N HIS A 123 7.67 3.89 -1.90
CA HIS A 123 9.10 3.60 -1.75
C HIS A 123 9.53 3.75 -0.29
N ARG A 124 9.24 4.89 0.38
CA ARG A 124 9.60 5.09 1.80
C ARG A 124 8.84 4.16 2.75
N PHE A 125 7.66 3.68 2.34
CA PHE A 125 6.94 2.67 3.09
C PHE A 125 7.67 1.33 3.01
N LEU A 126 8.15 0.96 1.83
CA LEU A 126 8.69 -0.36 1.50
C LEU A 126 10.19 -0.50 1.79
N THR A 127 10.95 0.58 1.88
CA THR A 127 12.41 0.54 2.10
C THR A 127 12.82 0.69 3.56
N LEU A 128 13.99 0.12 3.86
CA LEU A 128 14.71 0.22 5.12
C LEU A 128 15.61 1.47 5.13
N GLN A 129 16.26 1.74 6.26
CA GLN A 129 17.13 2.92 6.42
C GLN A 129 18.36 2.90 5.50
N ASN A 130 18.84 1.72 5.13
CA ASN A 130 19.96 1.53 4.22
C ASN A 130 19.54 1.58 2.73
N GLY A 131 18.25 1.77 2.43
CA GLY A 131 17.71 1.82 1.07
C GLY A 131 17.19 0.49 0.54
N ASP A 132 17.49 -0.64 1.19
CA ASP A 132 17.03 -1.95 0.75
C ASP A 132 15.51 -2.10 0.89
N LEU A 133 14.91 -2.97 0.07
CA LEU A 133 13.52 -3.37 0.27
C LEU A 133 13.38 -4.14 1.59
N GLY A 134 12.40 -3.75 2.40
CA GLY A 134 12.05 -4.42 3.64
C GLY A 134 11.10 -5.61 3.45
N VAL A 135 10.74 -5.91 2.20
CA VAL A 135 9.89 -7.03 1.80
C VAL A 135 10.65 -7.94 0.84
N THR A 136 10.38 -9.23 0.90
CA THR A 136 10.97 -10.24 0.01
C THR A 136 10.18 -10.36 -1.28
N ASP A 137 8.86 -10.19 -1.21
CA ASP A 137 7.95 -10.40 -2.33
C ASP A 137 7.08 -9.16 -2.53
N LEU A 138 7.30 -8.43 -3.62
CA LEU A 138 6.56 -7.22 -3.94
C LEU A 138 5.80 -7.40 -5.24
N PHE A 139 4.47 -7.28 -5.19
CA PHE A 139 3.61 -7.49 -6.35
C PHE A 139 2.96 -6.19 -6.82
N ARG A 140 2.64 -6.11 -8.11
CA ARG A 140 1.83 -5.03 -8.66
C ARG A 140 0.38 -5.17 -8.24
N TYR A 141 -0.22 -4.08 -7.80
CA TYR A 141 -1.66 -3.99 -7.54
C TYR A 141 -2.47 -4.26 -8.82
N GLU A 142 -1.97 -3.78 -9.95
CA GLU A 142 -2.53 -3.92 -11.29
C GLU A 142 -2.56 -5.39 -11.75
N GLU A 143 -1.64 -6.20 -11.23
CA GLU A 143 -1.51 -7.64 -11.51
C GLU A 143 -1.91 -8.46 -10.27
N MET A 144 -2.98 -8.02 -9.58
CA MET A 144 -3.50 -8.60 -8.32
C MET A 144 -3.57 -10.13 -8.31
N GLN A 145 -3.88 -10.75 -9.45
CA GLN A 145 -3.99 -12.20 -9.55
C GLN A 145 -2.68 -12.91 -9.20
N GLN A 146 -1.51 -12.32 -9.48
CA GLN A 146 -0.22 -12.91 -9.10
C GLN A 146 -0.04 -12.95 -7.59
N ALA A 147 -0.34 -11.83 -6.90
CA ALA A 147 -0.31 -11.77 -5.44
C ALA A 147 -1.31 -12.75 -4.80
N VAL A 148 -2.49 -12.89 -5.40
CA VAL A 148 -3.50 -13.88 -4.98
C VAL A 148 -2.97 -15.29 -5.16
N SER A 149 -2.48 -15.66 -6.34
CA SER A 149 -1.95 -17.00 -6.61
C SER A 149 -0.79 -17.35 -5.69
N PHE A 150 0.09 -16.39 -5.39
CA PHE A 150 1.16 -16.54 -4.40
C PHE A 150 0.59 -16.84 -3.01
N LEU A 151 -0.38 -16.05 -2.55
CA LEU A 151 -1.04 -16.26 -1.27
C LEU A 151 -1.75 -17.61 -1.20
N GLU A 152 -2.47 -18.02 -2.25
CA GLU A 152 -3.13 -19.33 -2.31
C GLU A 152 -2.13 -20.48 -2.15
N SER A 153 -0.98 -20.37 -2.81
CA SER A 153 0.13 -21.34 -2.73
C SER A 153 0.70 -21.44 -1.31
N VAL A 154 1.01 -20.30 -0.68
CA VAL A 154 1.62 -20.29 0.67
C VAL A 154 0.62 -20.72 1.74
N LEU A 155 -0.63 -20.26 1.65
CA LEU A 155 -1.65 -20.49 2.67
C LEU A 155 -2.39 -21.83 2.50
N ASP A 156 -2.26 -22.50 1.35
CA ASP A 156 -3.04 -23.69 0.99
C ASP A 156 -4.55 -23.44 1.10
N GLN A 157 -5.00 -22.35 0.49
CA GLN A 157 -6.39 -21.89 0.54
C GLN A 157 -6.75 -21.17 -0.76
N LYS A 158 -8.01 -21.33 -1.21
CA LYS A 158 -8.60 -20.49 -2.25
C LYS A 158 -9.03 -19.12 -1.73
N ILE A 159 -8.69 -18.07 -2.49
CA ILE A 159 -8.99 -16.68 -2.17
C ILE A 159 -9.89 -16.13 -3.27
N THR A 160 -11.14 -15.85 -2.93
CA THR A 160 -12.10 -15.24 -3.86
C THR A 160 -12.23 -13.75 -3.54
N LEU A 161 -11.76 -12.90 -4.46
CA LEU A 161 -11.89 -11.45 -4.31
C LEU A 161 -13.25 -10.99 -4.83
N GLU A 162 -14.11 -10.55 -3.91
CA GLU A 162 -15.33 -9.83 -4.30
C GLU A 162 -14.96 -8.44 -4.83
N ARG A 163 -15.51 -8.04 -5.98
CA ARG A 163 -15.31 -6.70 -6.59
C ARG A 163 -16.07 -5.59 -5.85
N ASN A 164 -16.05 -5.59 -4.51
CA ASN A 164 -16.90 -4.72 -3.68
C ASN A 164 -16.26 -3.35 -3.31
N ASN A 165 -15.08 -3.01 -3.85
CA ASN A 165 -14.35 -1.78 -3.47
C ASN A 165 -13.77 -1.00 -4.66
N VAL A 166 -14.53 -0.84 -5.74
CA VAL A 166 -14.12 0.07 -6.83
C VAL A 166 -14.49 1.49 -6.41
N SER A 167 -13.49 2.33 -6.09
CA SER A 167 -13.72 3.77 -5.92
C SER A 167 -14.36 4.34 -7.21
N PRO A 168 -15.25 5.34 -7.13
CA PRO A 168 -15.92 5.90 -8.31
C PRO A 168 -14.91 6.20 -9.42
N GLN A 169 -15.16 5.69 -10.64
CA GLN A 169 -14.34 6.03 -11.80
C GLN A 169 -14.57 7.50 -12.12
N MET A 170 -13.71 8.35 -11.57
CA MET A 170 -13.55 9.73 -11.99
C MET A 170 -12.40 9.77 -12.98
N ASP A 171 -12.61 10.36 -14.15
CA ASP A 171 -11.54 10.63 -15.11
C ASP A 171 -10.66 11.75 -14.57
N LEU A 172 -9.61 11.35 -13.84
CA LEU A 172 -8.65 12.26 -13.23
C LEU A 172 -7.50 12.48 -14.20
N LYS A 173 -7.61 13.57 -14.98
CA LYS A 173 -6.56 13.99 -15.91
C LYS A 173 -5.51 14.81 -15.17
N ILE A 174 -4.25 14.52 -15.47
CA ILE A 174 -3.09 15.29 -15.01
C ILE A 174 -2.46 15.99 -16.21
N SER A 175 -2.05 17.24 -16.03
CA SER A 175 -1.34 17.95 -17.10
C SER A 175 0.01 17.26 -17.41
N PRO A 176 0.44 17.23 -18.70
CA PRO A 176 1.71 16.59 -19.07
C PRO A 176 2.92 17.18 -18.34
N THR A 177 2.91 18.49 -18.07
CA THR A 177 3.97 19.17 -17.32
C THR A 177 4.03 18.71 -15.88
N LEU A 178 2.89 18.65 -15.19
CA LEU A 178 2.83 18.20 -13.80
C LEU A 178 3.16 16.70 -13.66
N LEU A 179 2.79 15.88 -14.65
CA LEU A 179 3.16 14.47 -14.66
C LEU A 179 4.68 14.29 -14.74
N LYS A 180 5.37 15.04 -15.61
CA LYS A 180 6.83 15.02 -15.69
C LYS A 180 7.48 15.47 -14.38
N GLU A 181 6.93 16.51 -13.75
CA GLU A 181 7.41 16.97 -12.45
C GLU A 181 7.22 15.91 -11.36
N LEU A 182 6.05 15.26 -11.32
CA LEU A 182 5.74 14.17 -10.41
C LEU A 182 6.74 13.02 -10.59
N GLN A 183 7.00 12.59 -11.82
CA GLN A 183 7.96 11.54 -12.15
C GLN A 183 9.38 11.92 -11.70
N ALA A 184 9.80 13.17 -11.90
CA ALA A 184 11.12 13.63 -11.45
C ALA A 184 11.25 13.70 -9.93
N LYS A 185 10.29 14.32 -9.23
CA LYS A 185 10.32 14.51 -7.76
C LYS A 185 10.01 13.25 -6.96
N ARG A 186 9.34 12.26 -7.57
CA ARG A 186 9.03 10.95 -6.98
C ARG A 186 9.67 9.80 -7.74
N LYS A 187 10.82 10.06 -8.37
CA LYS A 187 11.57 9.08 -9.17
C LYS A 187 11.71 7.72 -8.49
N ALA A 188 12.01 7.70 -7.19
CA ALA A 188 12.16 6.46 -6.43
C ALA A 188 10.90 5.58 -6.37
N ASP A 189 9.68 6.15 -6.37
CA ASP A 189 8.44 5.36 -6.46
C ASP A 189 8.29 4.76 -7.87
N PHE A 190 8.54 5.56 -8.91
CA PHE A 190 8.41 5.11 -10.30
C PHE A 190 9.47 4.06 -10.66
N ASP A 191 10.74 4.30 -10.31
CA ASP A 191 11.83 3.36 -10.54
C ASP A 191 11.54 2.02 -9.88
N LEU A 192 11.15 2.02 -8.60
CA LEU A 192 10.81 0.79 -7.89
C LEU A 192 9.64 0.07 -8.57
N TYR A 193 8.58 0.79 -8.94
CA TYR A 193 7.44 0.19 -9.63
C TYR A 193 7.84 -0.45 -10.97
N GLU A 194 8.73 0.17 -11.74
CA GLU A 194 9.22 -0.38 -13.01
C GLU A 194 10.06 -1.65 -12.84
N THR A 195 10.76 -1.81 -11.71
CA THR A 195 11.48 -3.08 -11.43
C THR A 195 10.54 -4.27 -11.27
N LEU A 196 9.25 -4.03 -11.02
CA LEU A 196 8.22 -5.07 -10.90
C LEU A 196 7.66 -5.52 -12.27
N SER A 197 8.13 -4.96 -13.40
CA SER A 197 7.67 -5.26 -14.77
C SER A 197 8.14 -6.60 -15.36
N THR A 198 8.62 -7.57 -14.56
CA THR A 198 9.27 -8.77 -15.09
C THR A 198 8.48 -10.04 -14.85
#